data_AF-A0A8E2FCD7-F1
#
_entry.id   AF-A0A8E2FCD7-F1
#
_cell.length_a   1.000
_cell.length_b   1.000
_cell.length_c   1.000
_cell.angle_alpha   90.00
_cell.angle_beta   90.00
_cell.angle_gamma   90.00
#
_symmetry.space_group_name_H-M   'P 1'
#
loop_
_entity.id
_entity.type
_entity.pdbx_description
1 polymer ?
#
loop_
_entity_poly.entity_id
_entity_poly.type
_entity_poly.pdbx_seq_one_letter_code
_entity_poly.pdbx_strand_id
1 'polypeptide(L)'
;MPLLRSALFAILLGYVLLFDLCKGQQSSNRNFVPDDLWKQVDTDCSFQLQNLATCLPASVSRSVRNDVATSYAQCFRGVFNSYFECSQTTNAANSDPIPTSAVNPTNATANATCSYPQPEKILYSACLYDAQEIQRSQCCLGDSSGCDQQSLNLLTCEYQAAQQYVRCTNINGANVTDCVVQNAEKATWLPKQFLIYSGANKCPRAKKVLTYLAISNLIALISATLSNTTVLKHLIGRKQMFEHTEIKLNFLSLFISIGVHVSIPFIIGVILQKQGYTVNWLQQVLIWTVRPRVAPIIALLGFFHASWMETAINEMVADLLFSVPAIIFAVFAAFFPNKTSNPAKPSEYHLYQAGGIMMLIPGVIIAMALGFSVLVKCAPLRAFKYPAQDLWRLLRNPIRKLRKKEPVPQREVHISNFKGWFVIFFGLGIILYLGSWLVWASFLEMAGDLYCPASLNAVATVLFVYPVILNLLRGLISLM
;
A
#
# COMPACT_ATOMS: atom_id res chain seq x y z
N MET A 1 4.90 4.17 -44.01
CA MET A 1 5.54 4.08 -42.67
C MET A 1 5.01 2.95 -41.77
N PRO A 2 3.71 2.74 -41.49
CA PRO A 2 3.29 1.77 -40.46
C PRO A 2 3.76 0.33 -40.72
N LEU A 3 3.68 -0.14 -41.98
CA LEU A 3 4.18 -1.46 -42.41
C LEU A 3 5.64 -1.74 -42.02
N LEU A 4 6.51 -0.72 -42.03
CA LEU A 4 7.93 -0.88 -41.72
C LEU A 4 8.15 -1.19 -40.23
N ARG A 5 7.31 -0.64 -39.33
CA ARG A 5 7.34 -0.97 -37.90
C ARG A 5 6.90 -2.41 -37.65
N SER A 6 5.83 -2.87 -38.32
CA SER A 6 5.36 -4.26 -38.20
C SER A 6 6.41 -5.26 -38.67
N ALA A 7 7.11 -4.98 -39.78
CA ALA A 7 8.19 -5.81 -40.28
C ALA A 7 9.39 -5.88 -39.31
N LEU A 8 9.84 -4.74 -38.79
CA LEU A 8 10.91 -4.70 -37.78
C LEU A 8 10.54 -5.43 -36.49
N PHE A 9 9.29 -5.33 -36.04
CA PHE A 9 8.82 -6.02 -34.84
C PHE A 9 8.75 -7.54 -35.03
N ALA A 10 8.33 -8.00 -36.21
CA ALA A 10 8.33 -9.42 -36.56
C ALA A 10 9.76 -9.99 -36.70
N ILE A 11 10.70 -9.24 -37.28
CA ILE A 11 12.12 -9.63 -37.38
C ILE A 11 12.76 -9.71 -35.98
N LEU A 12 12.44 -8.77 -35.08
CA LEU A 12 12.91 -8.82 -33.69
C LEU A 12 12.34 -10.02 -32.92
N LEU A 13 11.04 -10.32 -33.05
CA LEU A 13 10.46 -11.54 -32.47
C LEU A 13 11.12 -12.82 -33.02
N GLY A 14 11.34 -12.88 -34.33
CA GLY A 14 12.01 -14.00 -34.98
C GLY A 14 13.44 -14.20 -34.50
N TYR A 15 14.19 -13.11 -34.28
CA TYR A 15 15.55 -13.18 -33.73
C TYR A 15 15.59 -13.69 -32.29
N VAL A 16 14.65 -13.27 -31.44
CA VAL A 16 14.55 -13.77 -30.05
C VAL A 16 14.23 -15.27 -30.04
N LEU A 17 13.21 -15.69 -30.80
CA LEU A 17 12.80 -17.10 -30.87
C LEU A 17 13.87 -18.02 -31.49
N LEU A 18 14.68 -17.51 -32.43
CA LEU A 18 15.83 -18.25 -32.96
C LEU A 18 17.00 -18.32 -31.97
N PHE A 19 17.16 -17.33 -31.09
CA PHE A 19 18.19 -17.37 -30.05
C PHE A 19 17.90 -18.46 -29.00
N ASP A 20 16.65 -18.59 -28.58
CA ASP A 20 16.20 -19.67 -27.68
C ASP A 20 16.40 -21.06 -28.31
N LEU A 21 16.15 -21.22 -29.62
CA LEU A 21 16.34 -22.48 -30.35
C LEU A 21 17.81 -22.85 -30.61
N CYS A 22 18.74 -21.88 -30.56
CA CYS A 22 20.16 -22.12 -30.75
C CYS A 22 20.96 -22.31 -29.45
N LYS A 23 20.35 -22.11 -28.27
CA LYS A 23 20.91 -22.63 -27.02
C LYS A 23 20.76 -24.16 -27.01
N GLY A 24 21.83 -24.85 -27.40
CA GLY A 24 21.90 -26.30 -27.41
C GLY A 24 21.43 -26.88 -26.07
N GLN A 25 20.61 -27.93 -26.14
CA GLN A 25 19.73 -28.43 -25.07
C GLN A 25 20.50 -28.76 -23.77
N GLN A 26 20.71 -27.74 -22.94
CA GLN A 26 21.43 -27.83 -21.69
C GLN A 26 20.60 -28.67 -20.71
N SER A 27 21.19 -29.75 -20.19
CA SER A 27 20.48 -30.66 -19.28
C SER A 27 20.12 -29.92 -17.99
N SER A 28 18.83 -29.63 -17.79
CA SER A 28 18.33 -28.96 -16.59
C SER A 28 18.74 -29.74 -15.34
N ASN A 29 19.47 -29.10 -14.44
CA ASN A 29 19.99 -29.76 -13.26
C ASN A 29 18.86 -29.99 -12.25
N ARG A 30 18.77 -31.22 -11.72
CA ARG A 30 17.94 -31.54 -10.54
C ARG A 30 18.62 -31.15 -9.23
N ASN A 31 19.94 -31.20 -9.21
CA ASN A 31 20.74 -30.75 -8.08
C ASN A 31 20.99 -29.25 -8.23
N PHE A 32 20.35 -28.43 -7.39
CA PHE A 32 20.58 -26.99 -7.38
C PHE A 32 21.93 -26.64 -6.74
N VAL A 33 22.82 -25.99 -7.50
CA VAL A 33 24.11 -25.49 -7.02
C VAL A 33 24.15 -23.97 -7.23
N PRO A 34 24.10 -23.15 -6.15
CA PRO A 34 24.09 -21.70 -6.28
C PRO A 34 25.24 -21.16 -7.15
N ASP A 35 26.47 -21.57 -6.90
CA ASP A 35 27.65 -20.98 -7.57
C ASP A 35 27.65 -21.20 -9.10
N ASP A 36 27.10 -22.34 -9.56
CA ASP A 36 26.93 -22.61 -11.00
C ASP A 36 25.82 -21.74 -11.62
N LEU A 37 24.71 -21.51 -10.90
CA LEU A 37 23.65 -20.63 -11.37
C LEU A 37 24.15 -19.20 -11.58
N TRP A 38 24.80 -18.59 -10.58
CA TRP A 38 25.24 -17.20 -10.71
C TRP A 38 26.39 -17.05 -11.73
N LYS A 39 27.24 -18.07 -11.90
CA LYS A 39 28.21 -18.13 -13.01
C LYS A 39 27.54 -18.15 -14.39
N GLN A 40 26.41 -18.85 -14.53
CA GLN A 40 25.62 -18.78 -15.76
C GLN A 40 24.90 -17.43 -15.91
N VAL A 41 24.39 -16.83 -14.82
CA VAL A 41 23.79 -15.48 -14.84
C VAL A 41 24.82 -14.41 -15.25
N ASP A 42 26.06 -14.47 -14.76
CA ASP A 42 27.11 -13.54 -15.19
C ASP A 42 27.37 -13.64 -16.71
N THR A 43 27.39 -14.87 -17.24
CA THR A 43 27.55 -15.13 -18.67
C THR A 43 26.35 -14.61 -19.49
N ASP A 44 25.14 -15.12 -19.19
CA ASP A 44 23.93 -14.92 -19.97
C ASP A 44 23.27 -13.54 -19.76
N CYS A 45 23.47 -12.92 -18.60
CA CYS A 45 22.92 -11.60 -18.25
C CYS A 45 24.01 -10.51 -18.15
N SER A 46 25.21 -10.77 -18.66
CA SER A 46 26.36 -9.85 -18.73
C SER A 46 25.99 -8.44 -19.21
N PHE A 47 25.18 -8.33 -20.27
CA PHE A 47 24.71 -7.03 -20.79
C PHE A 47 23.84 -6.27 -19.77
N GLN A 48 22.91 -6.94 -19.10
CA GLN A 48 22.05 -6.34 -18.08
C GLN A 48 22.86 -5.95 -16.84
N LEU A 49 23.81 -6.77 -16.41
CA LEU A 49 24.74 -6.48 -15.30
C LEU A 49 25.61 -5.24 -15.61
N GLN A 50 26.19 -5.14 -16.81
CA GLN A 50 26.95 -3.97 -17.25
C GLN A 50 26.11 -2.69 -17.29
N ASN A 51 24.87 -2.76 -17.82
CA ASN A 51 23.95 -1.62 -17.81
C ASN A 51 23.54 -1.21 -16.38
N LEU A 52 23.40 -2.17 -15.46
CA LEU A 52 23.05 -1.92 -14.06
C LEU A 52 24.20 -1.20 -13.33
N ALA A 53 25.44 -1.64 -13.58
CA ALA A 53 26.70 -1.05 -13.08
C ALA A 53 27.05 0.33 -13.67
N THR A 54 26.39 0.73 -14.77
CA THR A 54 26.68 1.97 -15.49
C THR A 54 26.06 3.19 -14.80
N CYS A 55 26.86 4.26 -14.64
CA CYS A 55 26.36 5.56 -14.23
C CYS A 55 25.68 6.28 -15.41
N LEU A 56 24.41 6.66 -15.23
CA LEU A 56 23.68 7.48 -16.20
C LEU A 56 24.01 8.97 -16.05
N PRO A 57 23.98 9.77 -17.13
CA PRO A 57 24.05 11.22 -17.06
C PRO A 57 22.93 11.83 -16.22
N ALA A 58 23.19 12.95 -15.55
CA ALA A 58 22.24 13.63 -14.68
C ALA A 58 20.98 14.17 -15.39
N SER A 59 20.97 14.20 -16.73
CA SER A 59 19.82 14.55 -17.57
C SER A 59 18.83 13.39 -17.77
N VAL A 60 19.21 12.14 -17.47
CA VAL A 60 18.35 10.96 -17.64
C VAL A 60 17.50 10.74 -16.39
N SER A 61 16.21 10.44 -16.57
CA SER A 61 15.33 10.09 -15.45
C SER A 61 15.84 8.85 -14.72
N ARG A 62 15.92 8.93 -13.39
CA ARG A 62 16.36 7.82 -12.53
C ARG A 62 15.46 6.59 -12.63
N SER A 63 14.21 6.75 -13.07
CA SER A 63 13.30 5.64 -13.36
C SER A 63 13.89 4.65 -14.36
N VAL A 64 14.70 5.11 -15.33
CA VAL A 64 15.34 4.26 -16.35
C VAL A 64 16.24 3.18 -15.73
N ARG A 65 16.86 3.45 -14.57
CA ARG A 65 17.65 2.41 -13.87
C ARG A 65 16.76 1.34 -13.22
N ASN A 66 15.53 1.67 -12.82
CA ASN A 66 14.57 0.67 -12.35
C ASN A 66 14.12 -0.24 -13.50
N ASP A 67 14.04 0.28 -14.73
CA ASP A 67 13.74 -0.51 -15.93
C ASP A 67 14.90 -1.47 -16.23
N VAL A 68 16.15 -1.02 -16.12
CA VAL A 68 17.36 -1.88 -16.22
C VAL A 68 17.37 -2.98 -15.14
N ALA A 69 17.09 -2.64 -13.88
CA ALA A 69 16.99 -3.64 -12.80
C ALA A 69 15.86 -4.67 -13.04
N THR A 70 14.76 -4.24 -13.67
CA THR A 70 13.66 -5.13 -14.05
C THR A 70 14.04 -6.03 -15.23
N SER A 71 14.77 -5.50 -16.22
CA SER A 71 15.31 -6.25 -17.35
C SER A 71 16.36 -7.29 -16.92
N TYR A 72 17.22 -6.95 -15.96
CA TYR A 72 18.11 -7.92 -15.29
C TYR A 72 17.29 -9.03 -14.63
N ALA A 73 16.28 -8.70 -13.82
CA ALA A 73 15.48 -9.70 -13.12
C ALA A 73 14.69 -10.62 -14.08
N GLN A 74 14.29 -10.12 -15.25
CA GLN A 74 13.71 -10.94 -16.32
C GLN A 74 14.74 -11.90 -16.93
N CYS A 75 15.97 -11.44 -17.15
CA CYS A 75 17.08 -12.29 -17.59
C CYS A 75 17.41 -13.37 -16.55
N PHE A 76 17.50 -13.00 -15.26
CA PHE A 76 17.71 -13.93 -14.15
C PHE A 76 16.63 -15.03 -14.14
N ARG A 77 15.33 -14.69 -14.28
CA ARG A 77 14.27 -15.71 -14.37
C ARG A 77 14.48 -16.62 -15.58
N GLY A 78 14.87 -16.08 -16.73
CA GLY A 78 15.19 -16.89 -17.92
C GLY A 78 16.28 -17.93 -17.63
N VAL A 79 17.41 -17.48 -17.07
CA VAL A 79 18.54 -18.36 -16.72
C VAL A 79 18.15 -19.38 -15.65
N PHE A 80 17.49 -18.95 -14.57
CA PHE A 80 16.99 -19.83 -13.51
C PHE A 80 16.06 -20.92 -14.04
N ASN A 81 15.14 -20.55 -14.94
CA ASN A 81 14.20 -21.48 -15.56
C ASN A 81 14.87 -22.47 -16.53
N SER A 82 15.96 -22.09 -17.21
CA SER A 82 16.75 -23.03 -18.02
C SER A 82 17.71 -23.91 -17.19
N TYR A 83 18.21 -23.39 -16.07
CA TYR A 83 19.19 -24.06 -15.22
C TYR A 83 18.57 -25.15 -14.33
N PHE A 84 17.40 -24.88 -13.73
CA PHE A 84 16.80 -25.72 -12.70
C PHE A 84 15.47 -26.35 -13.14
N GLU A 85 15.38 -27.68 -13.13
CA GLU A 85 14.19 -28.42 -13.61
C GLU A 85 12.93 -28.11 -12.79
N CYS A 86 13.09 -27.87 -11.47
CA CYS A 86 12.00 -27.52 -10.55
C CYS A 86 11.91 -26.01 -10.26
N SER A 87 12.33 -25.17 -11.21
CA SER A 87 12.18 -23.69 -11.17
C SER A 87 10.73 -23.18 -11.20
N GLN A 88 9.76 -24.05 -11.46
CA GLN A 88 8.37 -23.67 -11.66
C GLN A 88 7.79 -22.92 -10.44
N THR A 89 6.96 -21.93 -10.74
CA THR A 89 6.22 -21.13 -9.75
C THR A 89 4.70 -21.23 -10.01
N THR A 90 4.22 -22.33 -10.60
CA THR A 90 2.85 -22.43 -11.15
C THR A 90 1.75 -22.25 -10.11
N ASN A 91 1.93 -22.75 -8.89
CA ASN A 91 1.00 -22.55 -7.77
C ASN A 91 1.18 -21.17 -7.11
N ALA A 92 2.26 -20.46 -7.42
CA ALA A 92 2.68 -19.23 -6.76
C ALA A 92 2.71 -18.00 -7.70
N ALA A 93 2.40 -18.16 -9.00
CA ALA A 93 2.61 -17.16 -10.06
C ALA A 93 1.90 -15.82 -9.81
N ASN A 94 0.74 -15.83 -9.14
CA ASN A 94 0.02 -14.62 -8.71
C ASN A 94 0.79 -13.77 -7.66
N SER A 95 1.88 -14.29 -7.11
CA SER A 95 2.80 -13.62 -6.18
C SER A 95 4.17 -13.30 -6.80
N ASP A 96 4.43 -13.71 -8.04
CA ASP A 96 5.71 -13.49 -8.71
C ASP A 96 5.86 -11.99 -9.10
N PRO A 97 6.88 -11.29 -8.57
CA PRO A 97 6.94 -9.83 -8.63
C PRO A 97 7.56 -9.26 -9.92
N ILE A 98 8.26 -10.07 -10.72
CA ILE A 98 8.97 -9.60 -11.92
C ILE A 98 8.02 -9.69 -13.14
N PRO A 99 7.82 -8.62 -13.94
CA PRO A 99 6.86 -8.64 -15.04
C PRO A 99 7.11 -9.75 -16.07
N THR A 100 6.05 -10.25 -16.70
CA THR A 100 6.12 -11.19 -17.84
C THR A 100 6.28 -10.46 -19.18
N SER A 101 5.82 -9.21 -19.28
CA SER A 101 6.05 -8.34 -20.44
C SER A 101 7.50 -7.86 -20.47
N ALA A 102 8.25 -8.19 -21.54
CA ALA A 102 9.65 -7.82 -21.69
C ALA A 102 9.88 -6.30 -21.52
N VAL A 103 10.78 -5.93 -20.61
CA VAL A 103 11.21 -4.55 -20.36
C VAL A 103 12.47 -4.29 -21.18
N ASN A 104 12.30 -3.56 -22.28
CA ASN A 104 13.42 -3.06 -23.08
C ASN A 104 14.08 -1.90 -22.32
N PRO A 105 15.33 -2.04 -21.83
CA PRO A 105 16.01 -0.94 -21.17
C PRO A 105 16.28 0.18 -22.19
N THR A 106 16.18 1.44 -21.76
CA THR A 106 16.58 2.55 -22.62
C THR A 106 18.10 2.59 -22.70
N ASN A 107 18.67 2.38 -23.88
CA ASN A 107 20.11 2.48 -24.15
C ASN A 107 20.61 3.92 -23.91
N ALA A 108 20.94 4.23 -22.66
CA ALA A 108 21.51 5.50 -22.25
C ALA A 108 23.05 5.44 -22.29
N THR A 109 23.67 6.47 -22.86
CA THR A 109 25.13 6.51 -23.00
C THR A 109 25.81 6.56 -21.63
N ALA A 110 26.74 5.64 -21.38
CA ALA A 110 27.47 5.55 -20.13
C ALA A 110 28.28 6.84 -19.85
N ASN A 111 28.23 7.35 -18.62
CA ASN A 111 29.19 8.37 -18.19
C ASN A 111 30.54 7.71 -17.91
N ALA A 112 31.50 7.87 -18.83
CA ALA A 112 32.84 7.29 -18.75
C ALA A 112 33.64 7.67 -17.48
N THR A 113 33.22 8.69 -16.73
CA THR A 113 33.88 9.10 -15.47
C THR A 113 33.32 8.42 -14.21
N CYS A 114 32.33 7.53 -14.34
CA CYS A 114 31.62 6.94 -13.21
C CYS A 114 31.19 5.49 -13.48
N SER A 115 31.52 4.60 -12.54
CA SER A 115 31.08 3.21 -12.51
C SER A 115 30.67 2.85 -11.08
N TYR A 116 29.61 2.05 -10.95
CA TYR A 116 29.17 1.53 -9.66
C TYR A 116 29.84 0.17 -9.34
N PRO A 117 29.92 -0.25 -8.07
CA PRO A 117 30.47 -1.56 -7.70
C PRO A 117 29.77 -2.70 -8.45
N GLN A 118 30.52 -3.73 -8.89
CA GLN A 118 29.96 -4.77 -9.76
C GLN A 118 28.74 -5.48 -9.11
N PRO A 119 27.57 -5.53 -9.78
CA PRO A 119 26.33 -5.99 -9.17
C PRO A 119 26.32 -7.49 -8.88
N GLU A 120 26.86 -8.33 -9.78
CA GLU A 120 26.93 -9.80 -9.70
C GLU A 120 27.13 -10.33 -8.27
N LYS A 121 28.28 -10.02 -7.64
CA LYS A 121 28.62 -10.49 -6.29
C LYS A 121 27.73 -9.93 -5.19
N ILE A 122 27.21 -8.71 -5.38
CA ILE A 122 26.32 -8.05 -4.42
C ILE A 122 24.94 -8.73 -4.44
N LEU A 123 24.42 -9.04 -5.62
CA LEU A 123 23.13 -9.72 -5.80
C LEU A 123 23.19 -11.16 -5.28
N TYR A 124 24.23 -11.92 -5.66
CA TYR A 124 24.54 -13.22 -5.06
C TYR A 124 24.58 -13.15 -3.52
N SER A 125 25.33 -12.21 -2.94
CA SER A 125 25.46 -12.08 -1.48
C SER A 125 24.14 -11.74 -0.78
N ALA A 126 23.24 -11.02 -1.45
CA ALA A 126 21.93 -10.64 -0.91
C ALA A 126 20.91 -11.78 -0.95
N CYS A 127 21.07 -12.74 -1.87
CA CYS A 127 20.09 -13.81 -2.11
C CYS A 127 20.63 -15.23 -1.85
N LEU A 128 21.86 -15.33 -1.33
CA LEU A 128 22.53 -16.58 -0.97
C LEU A 128 21.72 -17.44 0.01
N TYR A 129 20.94 -16.84 0.91
CA TYR A 129 20.07 -17.61 1.81
C TYR A 129 18.99 -18.39 1.04
N ASP A 130 18.19 -17.70 0.22
CA ASP A 130 17.12 -18.33 -0.55
C ASP A 130 17.67 -19.35 -1.57
N ALA A 131 18.86 -19.08 -2.13
CA ALA A 131 19.59 -20.01 -2.97
C ALA A 131 19.98 -21.31 -2.24
N GLN A 132 20.58 -21.18 -1.05
CA GLN A 132 20.92 -22.33 -0.21
C GLN A 132 19.68 -23.06 0.30
N GLU A 133 18.54 -22.38 0.46
CA GLU A 133 17.31 -23.02 0.92
C GLU A 133 16.67 -23.93 -0.16
N ILE A 134 16.79 -23.60 -1.46
CA ILE A 134 16.44 -24.53 -2.54
C ILE A 134 17.28 -25.82 -2.43
N GLN A 135 18.59 -25.68 -2.17
CA GLN A 135 19.52 -26.80 -2.04
C GLN A 135 19.25 -27.64 -0.77
N ARG A 136 19.07 -27.00 0.39
CA ARG A 136 18.83 -27.64 1.70
C ARG A 136 17.48 -28.35 1.77
N SER A 137 16.44 -27.78 1.17
CA SER A 137 15.09 -28.35 1.18
C SER A 137 14.97 -29.64 0.35
N GLN A 138 16.00 -30.01 -0.41
CA GLN A 138 15.99 -31.15 -1.34
C GLN A 138 14.83 -31.11 -2.34
N CYS A 139 14.39 -29.88 -2.67
CA CYS A 139 13.53 -29.60 -3.80
C CYS A 139 14.10 -30.28 -5.07
N CYS A 140 13.21 -30.85 -5.89
CA CYS A 140 13.54 -31.69 -7.06
C CYS A 140 14.08 -33.11 -6.78
N LEU A 141 14.22 -33.54 -5.52
CA LEU A 141 14.53 -34.94 -5.16
C LEU A 141 13.31 -35.75 -4.64
N GLY A 142 12.14 -35.12 -4.54
CA GLY A 142 10.86 -35.72 -4.15
C GLY A 142 9.68 -35.09 -4.90
N ASP A 143 8.48 -35.10 -4.30
CA ASP A 143 7.31 -34.43 -4.87
C ASP A 143 7.59 -32.93 -5.09
N SER A 144 7.38 -32.46 -6.31
CA SER A 144 7.76 -31.10 -6.75
C SER A 144 6.94 -29.99 -6.11
N SER A 145 5.83 -30.30 -5.45
CA SER A 145 4.88 -29.35 -4.86
C SER A 145 5.47 -28.45 -3.75
N GLY A 146 6.61 -28.84 -3.17
CA GLY A 146 7.34 -27.97 -2.24
C GLY A 146 8.05 -26.79 -2.92
N CYS A 147 8.59 -27.00 -4.12
CA CYS A 147 9.58 -26.15 -4.77
C CYS A 147 9.11 -24.73 -5.10
N ASP A 148 7.83 -24.57 -5.48
CA ASP A 148 7.26 -23.30 -5.94
C ASP A 148 7.54 -22.13 -4.99
N GLN A 149 7.62 -22.38 -3.67
CA GLN A 149 7.82 -21.33 -2.68
C GLN A 149 9.29 -20.93 -2.52
N GLN A 150 10.27 -21.84 -2.56
CA GLN A 150 11.69 -21.47 -2.54
C GLN A 150 12.11 -20.85 -3.89
N SER A 151 11.65 -21.41 -5.01
CA SER A 151 11.82 -20.85 -6.35
C SER A 151 11.24 -19.44 -6.45
N LEU A 152 10.01 -19.22 -5.94
CA LEU A 152 9.45 -17.87 -5.83
C LEU A 152 10.27 -16.98 -4.88
N ASN A 153 10.74 -17.47 -3.73
CA ASN A 153 11.51 -16.67 -2.77
C ASN A 153 12.81 -16.16 -3.38
N LEU A 154 13.58 -16.99 -4.09
CA LEU A 154 14.80 -16.58 -4.78
C LEU A 154 14.52 -15.52 -5.87
N LEU A 155 13.55 -15.77 -6.76
CA LEU A 155 13.10 -14.79 -7.75
C LEU A 155 12.59 -13.49 -7.07
N THR A 156 12.03 -13.62 -5.88
CA THR A 156 11.61 -12.51 -5.03
C THR A 156 12.78 -11.72 -4.47
N CYS A 157 13.84 -12.38 -4.02
CA CYS A 157 15.03 -11.72 -3.52
C CYS A 157 15.75 -11.00 -4.65
N GLU A 158 16.08 -11.68 -5.76
CA GLU A 158 16.88 -11.12 -6.85
C GLU A 158 16.24 -9.89 -7.49
N TYR A 159 14.92 -9.90 -7.75
CA TYR A 159 14.22 -8.71 -8.20
C TYR A 159 14.27 -7.55 -7.18
N GLN A 160 14.27 -7.84 -5.88
CA GLN A 160 14.43 -6.79 -4.87
C GLN A 160 15.87 -6.34 -4.69
N ALA A 161 16.86 -7.22 -4.75
CA ALA A 161 18.28 -6.90 -4.67
C ALA A 161 18.70 -6.03 -5.87
N ALA A 162 18.27 -6.37 -7.09
CA ALA A 162 18.49 -5.55 -8.29
C ALA A 162 17.84 -4.16 -8.17
N GLN A 163 16.63 -4.08 -7.63
CA GLN A 163 15.98 -2.81 -7.33
C GLN A 163 16.75 -2.03 -6.24
N GLN A 164 17.15 -2.66 -5.13
CA GLN A 164 17.91 -2.03 -4.04
C GLN A 164 19.27 -1.52 -4.52
N TYR A 165 19.95 -2.26 -5.39
CA TYR A 165 21.23 -1.87 -5.97
C TYR A 165 21.11 -0.50 -6.65
N VAL A 166 20.04 -0.26 -7.42
CA VAL A 166 19.76 1.06 -8.01
C VAL A 166 19.53 2.13 -6.94
N ARG A 167 18.88 1.81 -5.81
CA ARG A 167 18.64 2.77 -4.70
C ARG A 167 19.95 3.14 -4.02
N CYS A 168 20.69 2.14 -3.54
CA CYS A 168 21.94 2.29 -2.81
C CYS A 168 23.01 3.02 -3.63
N THR A 169 23.13 2.70 -4.93
CA THR A 169 24.04 3.41 -5.83
C THR A 169 23.62 4.86 -6.09
N ASN A 170 22.33 5.16 -6.24
CA ASN A 170 21.83 6.54 -6.40
C ASN A 170 21.98 7.42 -5.14
N ILE A 171 22.27 6.83 -3.97
CA ILE A 171 22.49 7.53 -2.69
C ILE A 171 23.98 7.93 -2.50
N ASN A 172 24.89 7.43 -3.35
CA ASN A 172 26.35 7.59 -3.25
C ASN A 172 26.93 7.14 -1.89
N GLY A 173 26.40 6.04 -1.33
CA GLY A 173 26.94 5.44 -0.12
C GLY A 173 28.25 4.68 -0.38
N ALA A 174 29.24 4.83 0.51
CA ALA A 174 30.53 4.13 0.42
C ALA A 174 30.43 2.60 0.63
N ASN A 175 29.27 2.09 1.02
CA ASN A 175 28.99 0.67 1.19
C ASN A 175 27.66 0.32 0.52
N VAL A 176 27.72 0.04 -0.78
CA VAL A 176 26.56 -0.39 -1.57
C VAL A 176 26.15 -1.82 -1.19
N THR A 177 27.11 -2.70 -0.89
CA THR A 177 26.88 -4.11 -0.58
C THR A 177 25.94 -4.30 0.60
N ASP A 178 26.29 -3.77 1.77
CA ASP A 178 25.48 -3.91 2.99
C ASP A 178 24.10 -3.25 2.82
N CYS A 179 24.05 -2.13 2.10
CA CYS A 179 22.80 -1.44 1.77
C CYS A 179 21.88 -2.29 0.88
N VAL A 180 22.41 -3.11 -0.02
CA VAL A 180 21.62 -4.03 -0.84
C VAL A 180 21.19 -5.24 -0.04
N VAL A 181 22.12 -5.94 0.63
CA VAL A 181 21.86 -7.15 1.42
C VAL A 181 20.77 -6.87 2.47
N GLN A 182 20.99 -5.90 3.36
CA GLN A 182 20.08 -5.59 4.46
C GLN A 182 18.69 -5.13 4.00
N ASN A 183 18.53 -4.63 2.77
CA ASN A 183 17.24 -4.16 2.25
C ASN A 183 16.57 -5.15 1.30
N ALA A 184 17.31 -6.08 0.69
CA ALA A 184 16.76 -7.23 -0.04
C ALA A 184 16.09 -8.20 0.94
N GLU A 185 16.75 -8.54 2.05
CA GLU A 185 16.21 -9.40 3.12
C GLU A 185 14.87 -8.85 3.65
N LYS A 186 14.82 -7.57 4.04
CA LYS A 186 13.59 -6.88 4.52
C LYS A 186 12.45 -6.95 3.49
N ALA A 187 12.75 -6.94 2.20
CA ALA A 187 11.76 -6.99 1.14
C ALA A 187 11.18 -8.39 0.87
N THR A 188 11.67 -9.44 1.55
CA THR A 188 11.01 -10.76 1.61
C THR A 188 9.88 -10.80 2.64
N TRP A 189 10.07 -10.12 3.79
CA TRP A 189 9.10 -10.04 4.88
C TRP A 189 7.91 -9.11 4.61
N LEU A 190 8.04 -8.24 3.61
CA LEU A 190 7.12 -7.14 3.36
C LEU A 190 6.31 -7.30 2.07
N PRO A 191 5.04 -6.84 2.07
CA PRO A 191 4.22 -6.80 0.88
C PRO A 191 4.77 -5.76 -0.11
N LYS A 192 5.53 -6.22 -1.11
CA LYS A 192 6.15 -5.40 -2.18
C LYS A 192 5.21 -4.39 -2.82
N GLN A 193 3.95 -4.78 -2.93
CA GLN A 193 2.78 -4.03 -3.39
C GLN A 193 2.55 -2.69 -2.66
N PHE A 194 3.09 -2.56 -1.45
CA PHE A 194 2.96 -1.37 -0.59
C PHE A 194 4.31 -0.67 -0.35
N LEU A 195 5.40 -1.15 -0.96
CA LEU A 195 6.73 -0.52 -0.92
C LEU A 195 6.81 0.61 -1.96
N ILE A 196 6.79 1.86 -1.48
CA ILE A 196 6.81 3.06 -2.31
C ILE A 196 8.25 3.54 -2.46
N TYR A 197 8.81 3.57 -3.68
CA TYR A 197 10.14 4.13 -3.92
C TYR A 197 10.16 5.13 -5.08
N SER A 198 10.62 6.34 -4.80
CA SER A 198 10.53 7.50 -5.69
C SER A 198 11.84 7.95 -6.34
N GLY A 199 12.95 7.22 -6.12
CA GLY A 199 14.26 7.62 -6.65
C GLY A 199 14.94 8.77 -5.89
N ALA A 200 14.49 9.16 -4.70
CA ALA A 200 15.06 10.25 -3.91
C ALA A 200 16.40 9.89 -3.21
N ASN A 201 17.33 10.84 -3.11
CA ASN A 201 18.65 10.65 -2.46
C ASN A 201 18.59 10.34 -0.95
N LYS A 202 17.47 10.64 -0.28
CA LYS A 202 17.31 10.47 1.17
C LYS A 202 15.86 10.14 1.47
N CYS A 203 15.62 8.98 2.06
CA CYS A 203 14.28 8.54 2.44
C CYS A 203 13.90 9.09 3.83
N PRO A 204 12.60 9.29 4.11
CA PRO A 204 12.16 9.75 5.42
C PRO A 204 12.15 8.60 6.43
N ARG A 205 13.01 8.68 7.47
CA ARG A 205 13.00 7.73 8.60
C ARG A 205 11.57 7.51 9.15
N ALA A 206 11.23 6.26 9.49
CA ALA A 206 9.92 5.85 10.01
C ALA A 206 9.32 6.82 11.04
N LYS A 207 10.10 7.20 12.07
CA LYS A 207 9.72 8.17 13.11
C LYS A 207 9.20 9.50 12.55
N LYS A 208 9.75 10.01 11.43
CA LYS A 208 9.27 11.26 10.80
C LYS A 208 7.91 11.07 10.12
N VAL A 209 7.70 9.95 9.43
CA VAL A 209 6.41 9.60 8.82
C VAL A 209 5.33 9.42 9.89
N LEU A 210 5.64 8.67 10.97
CA LEU A 210 4.77 8.50 12.13
C LEU A 210 4.44 9.83 12.83
N THR A 211 5.44 10.71 12.99
CA THR A 211 5.22 12.07 13.54
C THR A 211 4.24 12.87 12.67
N TYR A 212 4.35 12.79 11.34
CA TYR A 212 3.42 13.45 10.44
C TYR A 212 2.01 12.82 10.49
N LEU A 213 1.88 11.50 10.66
CA LEU A 213 0.57 10.85 10.89
C LEU A 213 -0.05 11.28 12.23
N ALA A 214 0.75 11.45 13.28
CA ALA A 214 0.29 11.94 14.59
C ALA A 214 -0.18 13.41 14.50
N ILE A 215 0.58 14.27 13.83
CA ILE A 215 0.20 15.68 13.58
C ILE A 215 -1.06 15.76 12.72
N SER A 216 -1.20 14.92 11.69
CA SER A 216 -2.42 14.86 10.87
C SER A 216 -3.65 14.47 11.70
N ASN A 217 -3.54 13.47 12.58
CA ASN A 217 -4.61 13.09 13.49
C ASN A 217 -4.94 14.18 14.52
N LEU A 218 -3.94 14.92 15.02
CA LEU A 218 -4.15 16.08 15.90
C LEU A 218 -4.86 17.23 15.18
N ILE A 219 -4.47 17.54 13.93
CA ILE A 219 -5.14 18.55 13.10
C ILE A 219 -6.56 18.10 12.74
N ALA A 220 -6.79 16.82 12.46
CA ALA A 220 -8.13 16.27 12.23
C ALA A 220 -9.01 16.41 13.48
N LEU A 221 -8.48 16.14 14.68
CA LEU A 221 -9.18 16.36 15.95
C LEU A 221 -9.50 17.83 16.18
N ILE A 222 -8.51 18.72 16.09
CA ILE A 222 -8.70 20.17 16.31
C ILE A 222 -9.70 20.74 15.30
N SER A 223 -9.56 20.42 14.02
CA SER A 223 -10.51 20.91 13.00
C SER A 223 -11.91 20.32 13.17
N ALA A 224 -12.04 19.05 13.59
CA ALA A 224 -13.33 18.48 13.99
C ALA A 224 -13.91 19.22 15.20
N THR A 225 -13.10 19.62 16.19
CA THR A 225 -13.57 20.41 17.34
C THR A 225 -14.07 21.80 16.94
N LEU A 226 -13.36 22.48 16.04
CA LEU A 226 -13.75 23.81 15.57
C LEU A 226 -14.97 23.78 14.63
N SER A 227 -15.23 22.66 13.96
CA SER A 227 -16.41 22.48 13.09
C SER A 227 -17.73 22.20 13.84
N ASN A 228 -17.69 22.01 15.16
CA ASN A 228 -18.89 21.74 15.94
C ASN A 228 -19.86 22.91 15.86
N THR A 229 -21.12 22.64 15.51
CA THR A 229 -22.16 23.66 15.34
C THR A 229 -22.42 24.47 16.60
N THR A 230 -22.24 23.89 17.80
CA THR A 230 -22.36 24.60 19.08
C THR A 230 -21.20 25.57 19.29
N VAL A 231 -19.96 25.13 19.06
CA VAL A 231 -18.75 25.97 19.16
C VAL A 231 -18.81 27.10 18.13
N LEU A 232 -19.16 26.77 16.88
CA LEU A 232 -19.26 27.72 15.78
C LEU A 232 -20.40 28.75 16.00
N LYS A 233 -21.57 28.33 16.52
CA LYS A 233 -22.64 29.28 16.90
C LYS A 233 -22.25 30.16 18.09
N HIS A 234 -21.49 29.64 19.05
CA HIS A 234 -20.99 30.43 20.19
C HIS A 234 -19.98 31.49 19.72
N LEU A 235 -19.02 31.11 18.86
CA LEU A 235 -18.06 32.03 18.23
C LEU A 235 -18.74 33.10 17.35
N ILE A 236 -19.86 32.76 16.70
CA ILE A 236 -20.69 33.68 15.90
C ILE A 236 -21.74 34.43 16.78
N GLY A 237 -21.67 34.29 18.11
CA GLY A 237 -22.53 35.02 19.07
C GLY A 237 -24.00 34.60 19.11
N ARG A 238 -24.41 33.54 18.39
CA ARG A 238 -25.79 33.05 18.33
C ARG A 238 -26.13 32.19 19.55
N LYS A 239 -26.67 32.82 20.60
CA LYS A 239 -27.23 32.16 21.78
C LYS A 239 -28.51 31.37 21.44
N GLN A 240 -28.35 30.14 20.95
CA GLN A 240 -29.41 29.11 20.95
C GLN A 240 -28.99 27.98 21.89
N MET A 241 -29.77 27.73 22.94
CA MET A 241 -29.65 26.50 23.72
C MET A 241 -30.40 25.38 22.98
N PHE A 242 -29.74 24.23 22.82
CA PHE A 242 -30.33 23.02 22.24
C PHE A 242 -30.78 22.09 23.36
N GLU A 243 -32.02 21.58 23.30
CA GLU A 243 -32.43 20.46 24.15
C GLU A 243 -31.60 19.22 23.83
N HIS A 244 -31.09 18.57 24.88
CA HIS A 244 -30.00 17.58 24.78
C HIS A 244 -30.46 16.16 24.40
N THR A 245 -31.73 15.98 24.00
CA THR A 245 -32.41 14.68 23.87
C THR A 245 -32.41 14.09 22.45
N GLU A 246 -32.20 14.91 21.42
CA GLU A 246 -32.31 14.50 20.01
C GLU A 246 -30.99 14.62 19.24
N ILE A 247 -30.63 13.58 18.48
CA ILE A 247 -29.50 13.59 17.55
C ILE A 247 -30.06 13.60 16.13
N LYS A 248 -29.75 14.64 15.36
CA LYS A 248 -30.16 14.78 13.95
C LYS A 248 -29.02 14.28 13.07
N LEU A 249 -29.05 12.99 12.72
CA LEU A 249 -27.98 12.33 11.96
C LEU A 249 -27.92 12.86 10.52
N ASN A 250 -26.98 13.78 10.27
CA ASN A 250 -26.76 14.34 8.94
C ASN A 250 -26.00 13.36 8.03
N PHE A 251 -26.72 12.48 7.34
CA PHE A 251 -26.13 11.49 6.43
C PHE A 251 -25.29 12.11 5.30
N LEU A 252 -25.57 13.33 4.84
CA LEU A 252 -24.70 14.03 3.88
C LEU A 252 -23.29 14.23 4.47
N SER A 253 -23.17 14.52 5.77
CA SER A 253 -21.87 14.63 6.42
C SER A 253 -21.14 13.29 6.55
N LEU A 254 -21.85 12.16 6.68
CA LEU A 254 -21.25 10.82 6.62
C LEU A 254 -20.69 10.55 5.22
N PHE A 255 -21.45 10.84 4.16
CA PHE A 255 -20.97 10.65 2.79
C PHE A 255 -19.80 11.58 2.43
N ILE A 256 -19.76 12.80 2.97
CA ILE A 256 -18.59 13.68 2.87
C ILE A 256 -17.39 13.01 3.56
N SER A 257 -17.50 12.59 4.82
CA SER A 257 -16.41 11.90 5.55
C SER A 257 -15.89 10.64 4.82
N ILE A 258 -16.79 9.83 4.25
CA ILE A 258 -16.40 8.66 3.43
C ILE A 258 -15.65 9.09 2.15
N GLY A 259 -16.20 10.03 1.36
CA GLY A 259 -15.58 10.51 0.13
C GLY A 259 -14.21 11.17 0.37
N VAL A 260 -14.04 11.80 1.53
CA VAL A 260 -12.78 12.34 2.04
C VAL A 260 -11.74 11.26 2.28
N HIS A 261 -12.12 10.18 2.96
CA HIS A 261 -11.21 9.07 3.23
C HIS A 261 -10.82 8.28 1.97
N VAL A 262 -11.65 8.25 0.93
CA VAL A 262 -11.28 7.71 -0.41
C VAL A 262 -10.33 8.65 -1.16
N SER A 263 -10.60 9.96 -1.13
CA SER A 263 -9.89 10.94 -1.96
C SER A 263 -8.47 11.26 -1.45
N ILE A 264 -8.18 11.18 -0.15
CA ILE A 264 -6.80 11.36 0.35
C ILE A 264 -5.81 10.35 -0.27
N PRO A 265 -6.04 9.01 -0.22
CA PRO A 265 -5.22 8.04 -0.94
C PRO A 265 -5.02 8.37 -2.43
N PHE A 266 -6.08 8.82 -3.10
CA PHE A 266 -6.05 9.18 -4.52
C PHE A 266 -5.18 10.42 -4.79
N ILE A 267 -5.34 11.50 -4.02
CA ILE A 267 -4.52 12.72 -4.16
C ILE A 267 -3.04 12.40 -3.87
N ILE A 268 -2.75 11.59 -2.84
CA ILE A 268 -1.39 11.13 -2.54
C ILE A 268 -0.84 10.28 -3.70
N GLY A 269 -1.67 9.41 -4.30
CA GLY A 269 -1.31 8.66 -5.51
C GLY A 269 -0.95 9.58 -6.68
N VAL A 270 -1.75 10.61 -6.98
CA VAL A 270 -1.44 11.59 -8.05
C VAL A 270 -0.10 12.30 -7.78
N ILE A 271 0.20 12.62 -6.52
CA ILE A 271 1.47 13.24 -6.11
C ILE A 271 2.66 12.28 -6.32
N LEU A 272 2.51 10.99 -5.97
CA LEU A 272 3.55 9.97 -6.18
C LEU A 272 3.76 9.66 -7.67
N GLN A 273 2.69 9.59 -8.47
CA GLN A 273 2.80 9.38 -9.91
C GLN A 273 3.53 10.55 -10.59
N LYS A 274 3.28 11.79 -10.16
CA LYS A 274 4.04 12.98 -10.60
C LYS A 274 5.50 13.00 -10.12
N GLN A 275 5.88 12.13 -9.19
CA GLN A 275 7.27 11.89 -8.76
C GLN A 275 7.93 10.71 -9.51
N GLY A 276 7.27 10.18 -10.56
CA GLY A 276 7.81 9.09 -11.39
C GLY A 276 7.55 7.68 -10.84
N TYR A 277 6.71 7.53 -9.81
CA TYR A 277 6.36 6.21 -9.25
C TYR A 277 5.17 5.58 -9.97
N THR A 278 5.25 4.28 -10.25
CA THR A 278 4.19 3.48 -10.87
C THR A 278 3.12 3.10 -9.84
N VAL A 279 2.22 4.04 -9.56
CA VAL A 279 1.11 3.86 -8.58
C VAL A 279 0.13 2.79 -9.05
N ASN A 280 0.10 1.65 -8.35
CA ASN A 280 -1.08 0.78 -8.35
C ASN A 280 -2.16 1.42 -7.47
N TRP A 281 -3.20 1.96 -8.09
CA TRP A 281 -4.27 2.71 -7.40
C TRP A 281 -5.01 1.91 -6.33
N LEU A 282 -5.27 0.62 -6.58
CA LEU A 282 -5.96 -0.24 -5.61
C LEU A 282 -5.06 -0.46 -4.38
N GLN A 283 -3.79 -0.75 -4.60
CA GLN A 283 -2.82 -0.95 -3.51
C GLN A 283 -2.59 0.35 -2.72
N GLN A 284 -2.55 1.49 -3.40
CA GLN A 284 -2.49 2.81 -2.76
C GLN A 284 -3.73 3.11 -1.91
N VAL A 285 -4.93 2.68 -2.30
CA VAL A 285 -6.11 2.77 -1.41
C VAL A 285 -5.95 1.83 -0.22
N LEU A 286 -5.58 0.56 -0.44
CA LEU A 286 -5.49 -0.47 0.61
C LEU A 286 -4.45 -0.18 1.71
N ILE A 287 -3.28 0.39 1.38
CA ILE A 287 -2.31 0.81 2.40
C ILE A 287 -2.83 2.01 3.22
N TRP A 288 -3.51 2.97 2.58
CA TRP A 288 -3.98 4.18 3.26
C TRP A 288 -5.33 4.01 3.98
N THR A 289 -6.12 2.97 3.70
CA THR A 289 -7.26 2.60 4.55
C THR A 289 -6.82 2.09 5.92
N VAL A 290 -5.66 1.43 5.97
CA VAL A 290 -5.02 0.88 7.19
C VAL A 290 -4.45 1.96 8.13
N ARG A 291 -4.41 3.23 7.71
CA ARG A 291 -3.84 4.32 8.52
C ARG A 291 -4.60 4.51 9.85
N PRO A 292 -3.92 4.76 10.98
CA PRO A 292 -4.58 5.08 12.25
C PRO A 292 -5.35 6.40 12.15
N ARG A 293 -6.58 6.45 12.67
CA ARG A 293 -7.48 7.62 12.58
C ARG A 293 -8.03 8.05 13.92
N VAL A 294 -8.19 9.35 14.10
CA VAL A 294 -8.63 9.95 15.37
C VAL A 294 -10.11 9.74 15.71
N ALA A 295 -10.86 8.94 14.94
CA ALA A 295 -12.29 8.71 15.12
C ALA A 295 -12.70 8.22 16.53
N PRO A 296 -11.98 7.29 17.20
CA PRO A 296 -12.33 6.90 18.57
C PRO A 296 -12.07 8.01 19.60
N ILE A 297 -11.10 8.88 19.36
CA ILE A 297 -10.79 10.02 20.24
C ILE A 297 -11.86 11.12 20.06
N ILE A 298 -12.37 11.32 18.84
CA ILE A 298 -13.57 12.14 18.60
C ILE A 298 -14.78 11.51 19.32
N ALA A 299 -14.90 10.18 19.35
CA ALA A 299 -15.99 9.50 20.04
C ALA A 299 -15.96 9.62 21.58
N LEU A 300 -14.79 9.81 22.19
CA LEU A 300 -14.70 10.20 23.61
C LEU A 300 -15.45 11.51 23.88
N LEU A 301 -15.34 12.51 22.99
CA LEU A 301 -16.10 13.76 23.10
C LEU A 301 -17.62 13.51 23.02
N GLY A 302 -18.03 12.53 22.22
CA GLY A 302 -19.42 12.05 22.12
C GLY A 302 -20.01 11.55 23.45
N PHE A 303 -19.21 10.92 24.31
CA PHE A 303 -19.66 10.52 25.66
C PHE A 303 -19.82 11.72 26.60
N PHE A 304 -19.00 12.77 26.46
CA PHE A 304 -19.04 13.94 27.34
C PHE A 304 -20.10 14.99 26.96
N HIS A 305 -20.42 15.14 25.67
CA HIS A 305 -21.42 16.13 25.22
C HIS A 305 -22.19 15.64 23.99
N ALA A 306 -23.52 15.69 24.04
CA ALA A 306 -24.40 15.23 22.96
C ALA A 306 -24.15 15.96 21.62
N SER A 307 -23.68 17.22 21.66
CA SER A 307 -23.29 18.00 20.48
C SER A 307 -22.11 17.41 19.69
N TRP A 308 -21.34 16.49 20.25
CA TRP A 308 -20.29 15.75 19.53
C TRP A 308 -20.79 14.47 18.88
N MET A 309 -21.94 13.94 19.32
CA MET A 309 -22.38 12.59 19.00
C MET A 309 -22.58 12.36 17.50
N GLU A 310 -23.12 13.33 16.75
CA GLU A 310 -23.23 13.25 15.28
C GLU A 310 -21.86 13.18 14.58
N THR A 311 -20.87 13.92 15.10
CA THR A 311 -19.50 13.90 14.56
C THR A 311 -18.80 12.57 14.88
N ALA A 312 -18.88 12.13 16.14
CA ALA A 312 -18.38 10.84 16.59
C ALA A 312 -18.96 9.65 15.80
N ILE A 313 -20.28 9.62 15.60
CA ILE A 313 -20.96 8.56 14.85
C ILE A 313 -20.49 8.57 13.39
N ASN A 314 -20.47 9.73 12.73
CA ASN A 314 -20.08 9.80 11.32
C ASN A 314 -18.63 9.34 11.09
N GLU A 315 -17.69 9.77 11.94
CA GLU A 315 -16.28 9.38 11.80
C GLU A 315 -16.05 7.90 12.16
N MET A 316 -16.68 7.37 13.22
CA MET A 316 -16.55 5.94 13.56
C MET A 316 -17.19 5.02 12.50
N VAL A 317 -18.37 5.38 11.98
CA VAL A 317 -19.02 4.59 10.93
C VAL A 317 -18.20 4.63 9.65
N ALA A 318 -17.60 5.77 9.30
CA ALA A 318 -16.66 5.83 8.19
C ALA A 318 -15.45 4.89 8.43
N ASP A 319 -14.77 5.00 9.57
CA ASP A 319 -13.57 4.21 9.88
C ASP A 319 -13.85 2.69 9.88
N LEU A 320 -14.96 2.25 10.49
CA LEU A 320 -15.41 0.85 10.47
C LEU A 320 -15.82 0.36 9.06
N LEU A 321 -16.33 1.22 8.18
CA LEU A 321 -16.55 0.84 6.78
C LEU A 321 -15.22 0.66 6.02
N PHE A 322 -14.18 1.43 6.36
CA PHE A 322 -12.85 1.26 5.79
C PHE A 322 -12.03 0.12 6.41
N SER A 323 -12.43 -0.43 7.56
CA SER A 323 -11.81 -1.66 8.06
C SER A 323 -12.05 -2.84 7.11
N VAL A 324 -13.16 -2.85 6.35
CA VAL A 324 -13.51 -3.92 5.39
C VAL A 324 -12.48 -4.07 4.25
N PRO A 325 -12.13 -3.03 3.45
CA PRO A 325 -11.02 -3.14 2.50
C PRO A 325 -9.67 -3.34 3.20
N ALA A 326 -9.48 -2.80 4.41
CA ALA A 326 -8.26 -3.04 5.19
C ALA A 326 -8.06 -4.50 5.61
N ILE A 327 -9.10 -5.37 5.58
CA ILE A 327 -8.98 -6.82 5.82
C ILE A 327 -7.91 -7.43 4.91
N ILE A 328 -7.80 -7.01 3.64
CA ILE A 328 -6.84 -7.60 2.69
C ILE A 328 -5.39 -7.39 3.18
N PHE A 329 -5.08 -6.18 3.68
CA PHE A 329 -3.78 -5.89 4.28
C PHE A 329 -3.62 -6.58 5.64
N ALA A 330 -4.66 -6.58 6.47
CA ALA A 330 -4.60 -7.17 7.81
C ALA A 330 -4.45 -8.71 7.78
N VAL A 331 -5.03 -9.38 6.79
CA VAL A 331 -4.80 -10.81 6.48
C VAL A 331 -3.33 -11.03 6.12
N PHE A 332 -2.75 -10.18 5.26
CA PHE A 332 -1.32 -10.26 4.96
C PHE A 332 -0.47 -10.09 6.23
N ALA A 333 -0.71 -9.04 7.01
CA ALA A 333 0.05 -8.76 8.23
C ALA A 333 -0.05 -9.89 9.27
N ALA A 334 -1.22 -10.52 9.42
CA ALA A 334 -1.44 -11.62 10.36
C ALA A 334 -0.90 -12.98 9.88
N PHE A 335 -1.00 -13.29 8.58
CA PHE A 335 -0.88 -14.65 8.04
C PHE A 335 0.17 -14.87 6.93
N PHE A 336 0.90 -13.82 6.51
CA PHE A 336 2.10 -14.00 5.68
C PHE A 336 3.37 -14.59 6.37
N PRO A 337 3.51 -14.77 7.71
CA PRO A 337 4.81 -15.16 8.30
C PRO A 337 5.35 -16.52 7.86
N ASN A 338 4.49 -17.44 7.40
CA ASN A 338 4.84 -18.84 7.18
C ASN A 338 5.46 -19.14 5.79
N LYS A 339 5.92 -18.12 5.05
CA LYS A 339 6.43 -18.28 3.65
C LYS A 339 7.95 -18.24 3.48
N THR A 340 8.71 -17.93 4.53
CA THR A 340 10.19 -18.03 4.50
C THR A 340 10.72 -18.54 5.84
N SER A 341 11.78 -19.34 5.79
CA SER A 341 12.51 -19.88 6.94
C SER A 341 13.62 -18.94 7.44
N ASN A 342 13.86 -17.83 6.74
CA ASN A 342 15.04 -16.98 6.94
C ASN A 342 15.18 -16.52 8.41
N PRO A 343 16.33 -16.76 9.08
CA PRO A 343 16.56 -16.34 10.45
C PRO A 343 16.72 -14.82 10.61
N ALA A 344 16.98 -14.06 9.53
CA ALA A 344 17.03 -12.59 9.50
C ALA A 344 15.62 -11.96 9.56
N LYS A 345 14.78 -12.45 10.47
CA LYS A 345 13.43 -11.94 10.72
C LYS A 345 13.50 -10.65 11.56
N PRO A 346 12.93 -9.52 11.11
CA PRO A 346 12.92 -8.28 11.88
C PRO A 346 12.24 -8.44 13.24
N SER A 347 12.79 -7.84 14.29
CA SER A 347 12.22 -7.83 15.65
C SER A 347 10.81 -7.24 15.69
N GLU A 348 10.57 -6.23 14.86
CA GLU A 348 9.33 -5.46 14.77
C GLU A 348 8.20 -6.28 14.11
N TYR A 349 8.55 -7.39 13.45
CA TYR A 349 7.59 -8.25 12.77
C TYR A 349 6.52 -8.80 13.73
N HIS A 350 6.89 -9.07 14.99
CA HIS A 350 5.92 -9.53 15.99
C HIS A 350 4.86 -8.46 16.32
N LEU A 351 5.23 -7.17 16.27
CA LEU A 351 4.29 -6.05 16.42
C LEU A 351 3.42 -5.86 15.16
N TYR A 352 3.99 -6.09 13.97
CA TYR A 352 3.25 -6.08 12.70
C TYR A 352 2.16 -7.15 12.67
N GLN A 353 2.51 -8.38 13.07
CA GLN A 353 1.58 -9.49 13.14
C GLN A 353 0.48 -9.27 14.20
N ALA A 354 0.86 -8.83 15.40
CA ALA A 354 -0.11 -8.50 16.45
C ALA A 354 -1.07 -7.38 16.03
N GLY A 355 -0.56 -6.32 15.41
CA GLY A 355 -1.36 -5.24 14.85
C GLY A 355 -2.31 -5.74 13.75
N GLY A 356 -1.85 -6.60 12.85
CA GLY A 356 -2.67 -7.23 11.81
C GLY A 356 -3.83 -8.02 12.40
N ILE A 357 -3.57 -8.86 13.40
CA ILE A 357 -4.60 -9.63 14.13
C ILE A 357 -5.61 -8.69 14.81
N MET A 358 -5.15 -7.61 15.45
CA MET A 358 -6.04 -6.61 16.05
C MET A 358 -6.95 -5.95 14.99
N MET A 359 -6.40 -5.58 13.83
CA MET A 359 -7.20 -4.98 12.75
C MET A 359 -8.21 -5.94 12.11
N LEU A 360 -7.92 -7.24 12.10
CA LEU A 360 -8.86 -8.26 11.63
C LEU A 360 -10.11 -8.36 12.49
N ILE A 361 -10.02 -8.14 13.81
CA ILE A 361 -11.17 -8.32 14.72
C ILE A 361 -12.36 -7.41 14.32
N PRO A 362 -12.22 -6.07 14.20
CA PRO A 362 -13.29 -5.22 13.68
C PRO A 362 -13.69 -5.56 12.24
N GLY A 363 -12.71 -5.81 11.35
CA GLY A 363 -12.97 -6.12 9.95
C GLY A 363 -13.87 -7.35 9.76
N VAL A 364 -13.53 -8.46 10.42
CA VAL A 364 -14.29 -9.71 10.36
C VAL A 364 -15.66 -9.57 11.03
N ILE A 365 -15.76 -8.88 12.18
CA ILE A 365 -17.07 -8.62 12.83
C ILE A 365 -17.99 -7.82 11.90
N ILE A 366 -17.51 -6.73 11.28
CA ILE A 366 -18.30 -5.92 10.36
C ILE A 366 -18.63 -6.69 9.08
N ALA A 367 -17.69 -7.45 8.51
CA ALA A 367 -17.92 -8.27 7.32
C ALA A 367 -18.96 -9.38 7.57
N MET A 368 -18.89 -10.09 8.71
CA MET A 368 -19.90 -11.07 9.11
C MET A 368 -21.26 -10.43 9.36
N ALA A 369 -21.31 -9.28 10.05
CA ALA A 369 -22.56 -8.56 10.29
C ALA A 369 -23.23 -8.13 8.98
N LEU A 370 -22.46 -7.60 8.02
CA LEU A 370 -22.96 -7.24 6.69
C LEU A 370 -23.42 -8.48 5.90
N GLY A 371 -22.62 -9.55 5.88
CA GLY A 371 -22.91 -10.80 5.16
C GLY A 371 -24.16 -11.51 5.69
N PHE A 372 -24.26 -11.72 7.01
CA PHE A 372 -25.43 -12.30 7.66
C PHE A 372 -26.69 -11.48 7.36
N SER A 373 -26.60 -10.15 7.49
CA SER A 373 -27.71 -9.25 7.18
C SER A 373 -28.16 -9.38 5.70
N VAL A 374 -27.24 -9.65 4.76
CA VAL A 374 -27.58 -9.88 3.34
C VAL A 374 -28.29 -11.22 3.17
N LEU A 375 -27.78 -12.29 3.80
CA LEU A 375 -28.36 -13.64 3.74
C LEU A 375 -29.80 -13.69 4.27
N VAL A 376 -30.06 -13.05 5.42
CA VAL A 376 -31.41 -12.99 6.03
C VAL A 376 -32.36 -12.07 5.25
N LYS A 377 -31.87 -11.34 4.22
CA LYS A 377 -32.59 -10.28 3.46
C LYS A 377 -33.11 -9.13 4.35
N CYS A 378 -32.73 -9.10 5.62
CA CYS A 378 -33.16 -8.14 6.62
C CYS A 378 -32.02 -7.22 7.03
N ALA A 379 -32.27 -5.91 6.85
CA ALA A 379 -31.53 -4.77 7.39
C ALA A 379 -30.33 -4.14 6.65
N PRO A 380 -29.42 -4.76 5.86
CA PRO A 380 -28.18 -4.07 5.45
C PRO A 380 -28.46 -3.08 4.32
N LEU A 381 -29.13 -3.55 3.27
CA LEU A 381 -29.66 -2.72 2.20
C LEU A 381 -30.70 -1.73 2.72
N ARG A 382 -31.33 -1.93 3.90
CA ARG A 382 -32.17 -0.90 4.54
C ARG A 382 -31.30 0.15 5.26
N ALA A 383 -30.29 -0.27 5.99
CA ALA A 383 -29.33 0.56 6.72
C ALA A 383 -28.47 1.43 5.80
N PHE A 384 -28.22 1.02 4.55
CA PHE A 384 -27.65 1.89 3.51
C PHE A 384 -28.72 2.65 2.69
N LYS A 385 -29.91 2.08 2.47
CA LYS A 385 -31.02 2.76 1.77
C LYS A 385 -31.53 3.98 2.52
N TYR A 386 -31.58 4.01 3.84
CA TYR A 386 -31.97 5.22 4.56
C TYR A 386 -30.96 6.37 4.35
N PRO A 387 -29.65 6.21 4.60
CA PRO A 387 -28.63 7.17 4.19
C PRO A 387 -28.70 7.57 2.71
N ALA A 388 -28.84 6.61 1.78
CA ALA A 388 -28.90 6.91 0.35
C ALA A 388 -30.18 7.66 -0.05
N GLN A 389 -31.32 7.35 0.57
CA GLN A 389 -32.57 8.09 0.38
C GLN A 389 -32.48 9.50 0.96
N ASP A 390 -31.85 9.67 2.13
CA ASP A 390 -31.67 10.98 2.76
C ASP A 390 -30.62 11.83 2.04
N LEU A 391 -29.54 11.24 1.55
CA LEU A 391 -28.61 11.89 0.61
C LEU A 391 -29.34 12.34 -0.66
N TRP A 392 -30.16 11.47 -1.27
CA TRP A 392 -30.95 11.82 -2.46
C TRP A 392 -31.99 12.91 -2.18
N ARG A 393 -32.62 12.91 -1.00
CA ARG A 393 -33.51 13.99 -0.54
C ARG A 393 -32.74 15.30 -0.37
N LEU A 394 -31.58 15.28 0.28
CA LEU A 394 -30.73 16.45 0.51
C LEU A 394 -30.19 17.04 -0.80
N LEU A 395 -29.67 16.22 -1.73
CA LEU A 395 -29.25 16.64 -3.06
C LEU A 395 -30.41 17.23 -3.89
N ARG A 396 -31.64 16.74 -3.68
CA ARG A 396 -32.84 17.25 -4.36
C ARG A 396 -33.45 18.48 -3.67
N ASN A 397 -33.12 18.78 -2.41
CA ASN A 397 -33.71 19.88 -1.65
C ASN A 397 -33.39 21.29 -2.24
N PRO A 398 -32.17 21.60 -2.71
CA PRO A 398 -31.91 22.84 -3.46
C PRO A 398 -32.83 23.00 -4.68
N ILE A 399 -33.02 21.92 -5.45
CA ILE A 399 -33.91 21.89 -6.63
C ILE A 399 -35.38 22.04 -6.22
N ARG A 400 -35.80 21.50 -5.06
CA ARG A 400 -37.14 21.73 -4.48
C ARG A 400 -37.32 23.19 -4.05
N LYS A 401 -36.34 23.80 -3.38
CA LYS A 401 -36.35 25.20 -2.95
C LYS A 401 -36.47 26.16 -4.13
N LEU A 402 -35.69 25.94 -5.20
CA LEU A 402 -35.81 26.68 -6.47
C LEU A 402 -37.21 26.50 -7.12
N ARG A 403 -37.83 25.33 -6.97
CA ARG A 403 -39.20 25.04 -7.44
C ARG A 403 -40.31 25.41 -6.44
N LYS A 404 -40.00 26.22 -5.40
CA LYS A 404 -40.91 26.63 -4.32
C LYS A 404 -41.66 25.47 -3.63
N LYS A 405 -41.07 24.27 -3.60
CA LYS A 405 -41.63 23.09 -2.90
C LYS A 405 -41.01 22.98 -1.52
N GLU A 406 -41.83 22.63 -0.53
CA GLU A 406 -41.42 22.40 0.86
C GLU A 406 -40.20 21.48 0.95
N PRO A 407 -39.30 21.67 1.93
CA PRO A 407 -38.21 20.73 2.19
C PRO A 407 -38.77 19.38 2.65
N VAL A 408 -38.07 18.29 2.34
CA VAL A 408 -38.38 17.00 2.96
C VAL A 408 -37.93 17.04 4.43
N PRO A 409 -38.77 16.71 5.42
CA PRO A 409 -38.37 16.72 6.82
C PRO A 409 -37.21 15.75 7.06
N GLN A 410 -36.28 16.15 7.91
CA GLN A 410 -35.20 15.29 8.38
C GLN A 410 -35.77 14.20 9.30
N ARG A 411 -35.07 13.08 9.43
CA ARG A 411 -35.51 11.95 10.25
C ARG A 411 -34.72 11.93 11.55
N GLU A 412 -35.32 12.37 12.66
CA GLU A 412 -34.73 12.19 13.98
C GLU A 412 -34.65 10.71 14.39
N VAL A 413 -33.68 10.39 15.24
CA VAL A 413 -33.49 9.06 15.84
C VAL A 413 -33.16 9.26 17.32
N HIS A 414 -33.96 8.68 18.21
CA HIS A 414 -33.73 8.81 19.66
C HIS A 414 -32.43 8.13 20.10
N ILE A 415 -31.67 8.85 20.94
CA ILE A 415 -30.35 8.45 21.46
C ILE A 415 -30.34 7.12 22.21
N SER A 416 -31.46 6.75 22.84
CA SER A 416 -31.63 5.48 23.59
C SER A 416 -31.32 4.25 22.74
N ASN A 417 -31.87 4.19 21.53
CA ASN A 417 -31.67 3.10 20.58
C ASN A 417 -30.22 3.04 20.05
N PHE A 418 -29.47 4.15 20.14
CA PHE A 418 -28.12 4.25 19.60
C PHE A 418 -27.03 3.99 20.66
N LYS A 419 -27.28 4.22 21.96
CA LYS A 419 -26.27 4.07 23.02
C LYS A 419 -25.51 2.73 23.01
N GLY A 420 -26.21 1.61 22.84
CA GLY A 420 -25.57 0.29 22.77
C GLY A 420 -24.63 0.14 21.57
N TRP A 421 -25.10 0.53 20.38
CA TRP A 421 -24.29 0.52 19.16
C TRP A 421 -23.09 1.47 19.23
N PHE A 422 -23.24 2.63 19.88
CA PHE A 422 -22.15 3.58 20.09
C PHE A 422 -21.00 2.99 20.92
N VAL A 423 -21.32 2.29 22.02
CA VAL A 423 -20.30 1.61 22.86
C VAL A 423 -19.60 0.50 22.08
N ILE A 424 -20.33 -0.29 21.30
CA ILE A 424 -19.76 -1.35 20.45
C ILE A 424 -18.83 -0.76 19.38
N PHE A 425 -19.29 0.26 18.64
CA PHE A 425 -18.49 0.92 17.61
C PHE A 425 -17.26 1.64 18.18
N PHE A 426 -17.37 2.23 19.37
CA PHE A 426 -16.23 2.80 20.09
C PHE A 426 -15.20 1.73 20.46
N GLY A 427 -15.61 0.60 21.03
CA GLY A 427 -14.72 -0.51 21.37
C GLY A 427 -14.00 -1.08 20.14
N LEU A 428 -14.73 -1.34 19.06
CA LEU A 428 -14.16 -1.79 17.78
C LEU A 428 -13.22 -0.74 17.17
N GLY A 429 -13.57 0.55 17.28
CA GLY A 429 -12.73 1.66 16.82
C GLY A 429 -11.41 1.78 17.60
N ILE A 430 -11.42 1.58 18.92
CA ILE A 430 -10.19 1.56 19.74
C ILE A 430 -9.28 0.39 19.33
N ILE A 431 -9.84 -0.80 19.12
CA ILE A 431 -9.07 -1.96 18.64
C ILE A 431 -8.47 -1.68 17.25
N LEU A 432 -9.26 -1.12 16.33
CA LEU A 432 -8.80 -0.75 14.98
C LEU A 432 -7.69 0.30 15.02
N TYR A 433 -7.82 1.33 15.86
CA TYR A 433 -6.86 2.42 16.01
C TYR A 433 -5.51 1.94 16.55
N LEU A 434 -5.53 1.11 17.59
CA LEU A 434 -4.31 0.53 18.17
C LEU A 434 -3.65 -0.46 17.18
N GLY A 435 -4.42 -1.33 16.54
CA GLY A 435 -3.91 -2.23 15.50
C GLY A 435 -3.28 -1.46 14.33
N SER A 436 -3.95 -0.41 13.85
CA SER A 436 -3.45 0.45 12.77
C SER A 436 -2.14 1.16 13.13
N TRP A 437 -1.97 1.61 14.38
CA TRP A 437 -0.71 2.19 14.85
C TRP A 437 0.41 1.16 14.91
N LEU A 438 0.15 -0.03 15.46
CA LEU A 438 1.13 -1.13 15.53
C LEU A 438 1.58 -1.54 14.12
N VAL A 439 0.62 -1.76 13.20
CA VAL A 439 0.88 -2.09 11.80
C VAL A 439 1.71 -0.99 11.12
N TRP A 440 1.31 0.28 11.21
CA TRP A 440 2.05 1.35 10.51
C TRP A 440 3.43 1.63 11.10
N ALA A 441 3.61 1.50 12.42
CA ALA A 441 4.91 1.69 13.06
C ALA A 441 5.90 0.61 12.61
N SER A 442 5.55 -0.66 12.83
CA SER A 442 6.38 -1.80 12.46
C SER A 442 6.59 -1.91 10.94
N PHE A 443 5.57 -1.65 10.12
CA PHE A 443 5.72 -1.62 8.66
C PHE A 443 6.76 -0.60 8.21
N LEU A 444 6.70 0.64 8.72
CA LEU A 444 7.65 1.69 8.35
C LEU A 444 9.06 1.42 8.88
N GLU A 445 9.19 0.78 10.04
CA GLU A 445 10.47 0.47 10.66
C GLU A 445 11.16 -0.73 9.98
N MET A 446 10.43 -1.80 9.69
CA MET A 446 10.90 -2.92 8.85
C MET A 446 11.19 -2.48 7.41
N ALA A 447 10.41 -1.55 6.84
CA ALA A 447 10.65 -1.06 5.50
C ALA A 447 11.92 -0.20 5.43
N GLY A 448 12.10 0.73 6.38
CA GLY A 448 13.18 1.70 6.33
C GLY A 448 13.21 2.44 4.98
N ASP A 449 14.35 2.38 4.28
CA ASP A 449 14.53 3.00 2.96
C ASP A 449 13.75 2.31 1.82
N LEU A 450 13.10 1.16 2.08
CA LEU A 450 12.11 0.57 1.17
C LEU A 450 10.84 1.44 1.04
N TYR A 451 10.54 2.29 2.02
CA TYR A 451 9.43 3.25 2.00
C TYR A 451 9.93 4.69 1.88
N CYS A 452 10.06 5.15 0.64
CA CYS A 452 10.76 6.36 0.24
C CYS A 452 9.92 7.28 -0.67
N PRO A 453 8.91 8.00 -0.16
CA PRO A 453 8.19 9.04 -0.91
C PRO A 453 9.04 10.32 -1.05
N ALA A 454 9.25 10.82 -2.29
CA ALA A 454 10.23 11.87 -2.57
C ALA A 454 9.91 13.20 -1.89
N SER A 455 8.63 13.53 -1.78
CA SER A 455 8.18 14.68 -1.00
C SER A 455 7.18 14.25 0.07
N LEU A 456 7.70 13.73 1.18
CA LEU A 456 6.91 13.55 2.41
C LEU A 456 6.20 14.85 2.81
N ASN A 457 6.80 16.03 2.54
CA ASN A 457 6.16 17.31 2.81
C ASN A 457 4.91 17.54 1.93
N ALA A 458 4.91 17.14 0.64
CA ALA A 458 3.71 17.23 -0.19
C ALA A 458 2.59 16.29 0.31
N VAL A 459 2.95 15.07 0.73
CA VAL A 459 2.03 14.13 1.38
C VAL A 459 1.48 14.72 2.69
N ALA A 460 2.34 15.35 3.50
CA ALA A 460 1.96 16.05 4.73
C ALA A 460 0.98 17.19 4.47
N THR A 461 1.21 18.04 3.47
CA THR A 461 0.30 19.12 3.10
C THR A 461 -1.10 18.60 2.79
N VAL A 462 -1.24 17.48 2.08
CA VAL A 462 -2.55 16.83 1.88
C VAL A 462 -3.14 16.32 3.20
N LEU A 463 -2.33 15.65 4.03
CA LEU A 463 -2.76 15.12 5.33
C LEU A 463 -3.10 16.21 6.37
N PHE A 464 -2.62 17.44 6.21
CA PHE A 464 -2.85 18.57 7.14
C PHE A 464 -3.93 19.52 6.63
N VAL A 465 -3.84 19.96 5.37
CA VAL A 465 -4.76 20.98 4.81
C VAL A 465 -6.12 20.38 4.50
N TYR A 466 -6.18 19.14 4.03
CA TYR A 466 -7.45 18.54 3.59
C TYR A 466 -8.45 18.40 4.75
N PRO A 467 -8.12 17.81 5.93
CA PRO A 467 -9.04 17.79 7.09
C PRO A 467 -9.57 19.17 7.49
N VAL A 468 -8.74 20.22 7.43
CA VAL A 468 -9.13 21.60 7.77
C VAL A 468 -10.16 22.15 6.78
N ILE A 469 -9.91 22.04 5.47
CA ILE A 469 -10.85 22.49 4.42
C ILE A 469 -12.22 21.80 4.59
N LEU A 470 -12.21 20.52 4.93
CA LEU A 470 -13.41 19.70 4.99
C LEU A 470 -14.24 19.93 6.24
N ASN A 471 -13.59 20.09 7.39
CA ASN A 471 -14.26 20.46 8.62
C ASN A 471 -14.81 21.90 8.55
N LEU A 472 -14.14 22.80 7.82
CA LEU A 472 -14.69 24.10 7.45
C LEU A 472 -15.92 23.97 6.54
N LEU A 473 -15.87 23.15 5.48
CA LEU A 473 -17.03 22.87 4.61
C LEU A 473 -18.19 22.23 5.37
N ARG A 474 -17.93 21.28 6.29
CA ARG A 474 -18.94 20.68 7.19
C ARG A 474 -19.59 21.75 8.07
N GLY A 475 -18.78 22.60 8.69
CA GLY A 475 -19.25 23.73 9.50
C GLY A 475 -20.14 24.70 8.71
N LEU A 476 -19.73 25.07 7.49
CA LEU A 476 -20.52 25.91 6.59
C LEU A 476 -21.86 25.25 6.19
N ILE A 477 -21.83 23.98 5.79
CA ILE A 477 -23.04 23.23 5.42
C ILE A 477 -24.02 23.14 6.60
N SER A 478 -23.53 23.00 7.83
CA SER A 478 -24.35 22.98 9.05
C SER A 478 -24.76 24.37 9.58
N LEU A 479 -24.43 25.45 8.86
CA LEU A 479 -24.95 26.81 9.10
C LEU A 479 -26.04 27.23 8.09
N MET A 480 -26.30 26.42 7.04
CA MET A 480 -27.21 26.72 5.91
C MET A 480 -28.59 26.06 6.01
#